data_AF-A0A955EZJ8-F1
#
_entry.id   AF-A0A955EZJ8-F1
#
_cell.length_a   1.000
_cell.length_b   1.000
_cell.length_c   1.000
_cell.angle_alpha   90.00
_cell.angle_beta   90.00
_cell.angle_gamma   90.00
#
_symmetry.space_group_name_H-M   'P 1'
#
loop_
_entity.id
_entity.type
_entity.pdbx_description
1 polymer ?
#
loop_
_entity_poly.entity_id
_entity_poly.type
_entity_poly.pdbx_seq_one_letter_code
_entity_poly.pdbx_strand_id
1 'polypeptide(L)' 'MKLTWALSALVVATAAFFGYRHLQQDGDLRSRLKDSAPSERWIYDDWAAAEAQAKENDKPIFALFRCVP' A
#
# COMPACT_ATOMS: atom_id res chain seq x y z
N MET A 1 33.50 -6.78 -32.10
CA MET A 1 32.94 -7.66 -31.04
C MET A 1 32.75 -7.01 -29.67
N LYS A 2 33.44 -5.91 -29.27
CA LYS A 2 33.25 -5.30 -27.93
C LYS A 2 32.05 -4.34 -27.81
N LEU A 3 31.64 -3.71 -28.92
CA LEU A 3 30.60 -2.67 -28.92
C LEU A 3 29.18 -3.22 -28.72
N THR A 4 28.88 -4.41 -29.23
CA THR A 4 27.56 -5.05 -29.12
C THR A 4 27.23 -5.47 -27.69
N TRP A 5 28.23 -5.93 -26.93
CA TRP A 5 28.07 -6.29 -25.52
C TRP A 5 27.83 -5.06 -24.63
N ALA A 6 28.49 -3.95 -24.94
CA ALA A 6 28.28 -2.69 -24.23
C ALA A 6 26.85 -2.16 -24.43
N LEU A 7 26.30 -2.27 -25.65
CA LEU A 7 24.91 -1.87 -25.92
C LEU A 7 23.90 -2.74 -25.18
N SER A 8 24.09 -4.07 -25.20
CA SER A 8 23.19 -4.99 -24.48
C SER A 8 23.24 -4.76 -22.98
N ALA A 9 24.43 -4.53 -22.41
CA ALA A 9 24.59 -4.21 -20.99
C ALA A 9 23.88 -2.90 -20.61
N LEU A 10 23.95 -1.88 -21.47
CA LEU A 10 23.27 -0.61 -21.25
C LEU A 10 21.74 -0.80 -21.23
N VAL A 11 21.17 -1.52 -22.21
CA VAL A 11 19.72 -1.77 -22.26
C VAL A 11 19.23 -2.51 -21.02
N VAL A 12 19.95 -3.54 -20.57
CA VAL A 12 19.60 -4.30 -19.36
C VAL A 12 19.69 -3.43 -18.11
N ALA A 13 20.75 -2.63 -17.97
CA ALA A 13 20.91 -1.72 -16.83
C ALA A 13 19.79 -0.67 -16.77
N THR A 14 19.38 -0.16 -17.94
CA THR A 14 18.32 0.84 -18.03
C THR A 14 16.95 0.22 -17.67
N ALA A 15 16.65 -0.97 -18.16
CA ALA A 15 15.42 -1.70 -17.82
C ALA A 15 15.35 -2.04 -16.31
N ALA A 16 16.47 -2.45 -15.70
CA ALA A 16 16.54 -2.72 -14.27
C ALA A 16 16.34 -1.44 -13.43
N PHE A 17 16.91 -0.32 -13.85
CA PHE A 17 16.76 0.97 -13.15
C PHE A 17 15.30 1.46 -13.15
N PHE A 18 14.62 1.38 -14.31
CA PHE A 18 13.20 1.76 -14.40
C PHE A 18 12.27 0.78 -13.67
N GLY A 19 12.55 -0.54 -13.71
CA GLY A 19 11.77 -1.54 -12.98
C GLY A 19 11.87 -1.40 -11.45
N TYR A 20 13.05 -1.08 -10.93
CA TYR A 20 13.27 -0.89 -9.48
C TYR A 20 12.50 0.33 -8.93
N ARG A 21 12.45 1.42 -9.70
CA ARG A 21 11.70 2.64 -9.34
C ARG A 21 10.21 2.38 -9.19
N HIS A 22 9.63 1.56 -10.07
CA HIS A 22 8.20 1.23 -10.03
C HIS A 22 7.83 0.41 -8.79
N LEU A 23 8.62 -0.61 -8.46
CA LEU A 23 8.40 -1.44 -7.27
C LEU A 23 8.53 -0.66 -5.95
N GLN A 24 9.46 0.30 -5.88
CA GLN A 24 9.64 1.13 -4.69
C GLN A 24 8.45 2.07 -4.47
N GLN A 25 7.86 2.61 -5.55
CA GLN A 25 6.74 3.54 -5.47
C GLN A 25 5.45 2.85 -5.00
N ASP A 26 5.18 1.64 -5.49
CA ASP A 26 4.03 0.85 -5.06
C ASP A 26 4.16 0.38 -3.59
N GLY A 27 5.37 0.07 -3.14
CA GLY A 27 5.64 -0.29 -1.75
C GLY A 27 5.34 0.86 -0.77
N ASP A 28 5.77 2.08 -1.11
CA ASP A 28 5.49 3.28 -0.32
C ASP A 28 3.98 3.56 -0.26
N LEU A 29 3.30 3.55 -1.42
CA LEU A 29 1.85 3.76 -1.50
C LEU A 29 1.06 2.73 -0.70
N ARG A 30 1.36 1.43 -0.84
CA ARG A 30 0.70 0.37 -0.06
C ARG A 30 0.92 0.52 1.43
N SER A 31 2.14 0.88 1.84
CA SER A 31 2.45 1.11 3.26
C SER A 31 1.65 2.28 3.85
N ARG A 32 1.48 3.35 3.06
CA ARG A 32 0.74 4.56 3.46
C ARG A 32 -0.77 4.35 3.46
N LEU A 33 -1.27 3.56 2.52
CA LEU A 33 -2.68 3.15 2.45
C LEU A 33 -3.04 2.09 3.50
N LYS A 34 -2.04 1.55 4.23
CA LYS A 34 -2.22 0.42 5.17
C LYS A 34 -3.03 -0.72 4.54
N ASP A 35 -2.79 -0.94 3.25
CA ASP A 35 -3.49 -1.91 2.40
C ASP A 35 -3.02 -3.33 2.77
N SER A 36 -3.33 -3.70 4.01
CA SER A 36 -3.04 -4.98 4.63
C SER A 36 -4.21 -5.93 4.39
N ALA A 37 -3.98 -7.22 4.67
CA ALA A 37 -4.83 -8.33 4.25
C ALA A 37 -6.34 -8.03 4.30
N PRO A 38 -7.12 -8.51 3.30
CA PRO A 38 -8.54 -8.21 3.20
C PRO A 38 -9.26 -8.56 4.50
N SER A 39 -9.94 -7.56 5.08
CA SER A 39 -10.80 -7.73 6.25
C SER A 39 -12.19 -7.17 5.94
N GLU A 40 -13.22 -7.68 6.60
CA GLU A 40 -14.61 -7.21 6.39
C GLU A 40 -14.79 -5.72 6.72
N ARG A 41 -13.86 -5.13 7.49
CA ARG A 41 -13.91 -3.75 7.97
C ARG A 41 -12.64 -2.98 7.59
N TRP A 42 -12.05 -3.30 6.42
CA TRP A 42 -10.79 -2.73 5.95
C TRP A 42 -10.77 -1.19 5.82
N ILE A 43 -11.95 -0.57 5.72
CA ILE A 43 -12.12 0.89 5.68
C ILE A 43 -11.85 1.54 7.06
N TYR A 44 -11.91 0.75 8.14
CA TYR A 44 -11.82 1.20 9.52
C TYR A 44 -10.53 0.74 10.19
N ASP A 45 -9.52 1.60 10.12
CA ASP A 45 -8.22 1.39 10.76
C ASP A 45 -8.31 1.12 12.28
N ASP A 46 -9.34 1.65 12.95
CA ASP A 46 -9.49 1.68 14.40
C ASP A 46 -10.69 0.87 14.91
N TRP A 47 -11.33 0.05 14.05
CA TRP A 47 -12.58 -0.63 14.41
C TRP A 47 -12.47 -1.43 15.72
N ALA A 48 -11.39 -2.22 15.88
CA ALA A 48 -11.21 -3.04 17.07
C ALA A 48 -11.11 -2.21 18.36
N ALA A 49 -10.46 -1.04 18.29
CA ALA A 49 -10.36 -0.12 19.42
C ALA A 49 -11.71 0.55 19.72
N ALA A 50 -12.44 0.97 18.68
CA ALA A 50 -13.78 1.54 18.83
C ALA A 50 -14.77 0.53 19.45
N GLU A 51 -14.70 -0.74 19.06
CA GLU A 51 -15.54 -1.81 19.61
C GLU A 51 -15.21 -2.09 21.09
N ALA A 52 -13.93 -2.10 21.47
CA ALA A 52 -13.53 -2.26 22.85
C ALA A 52 -14.07 -1.11 23.73
N GLN A 53 -13.91 0.14 23.28
CA GLN A 53 -14.41 1.31 24.00
C GLN A 53 -15.94 1.34 24.09
N ALA A 54 -16.64 0.95 23.02
CA ALA A 54 -18.10 0.87 23.00
C ALA A 54 -18.62 -0.14 24.02
N LYS A 55 -17.98 -1.31 24.12
CA LYS A 55 -18.33 -2.34 25.12
C LYS A 55 -18.02 -1.90 26.54
N GLU A 56 -16.89 -1.25 26.76
CA GLU A 56 -16.49 -0.74 28.08
C GLU A 56 -17.44 0.35 28.59
N ASN A 57 -17.90 1.22 27.70
CA ASN A 57 -18.69 2.40 28.07
C ASN A 57 -20.21 2.21 27.89
N ASP A 58 -20.66 1.05 27.44
CA ASP A 58 -22.05 0.76 27.05
C ASP A 58 -22.63 1.83 26.10
N LYS A 59 -21.82 2.21 25.09
CA LYS A 59 -22.17 3.26 24.12
C LYS A 59 -22.19 2.71 22.70
N PRO A 60 -23.07 3.24 21.83
CA PRO A 60 -23.06 2.87 20.41
C PRO A 60 -21.80 3.38 19.72
N ILE A 61 -21.36 2.64 18.70
CA ILE A 61 -20.28 3.06 17.79
C ILE A 61 -20.85 4.05 16.77
N PHE A 62 -20.23 5.21 16.64
CA PHE A 62 -20.52 6.16 15.57
C PHE A 62 -19.52 5.99 14.43
N ALA A 63 -19.97 5.48 13.30
CA ALA A 63 -19.13 5.23 12.13
C ALA A 63 -19.40 6.27 11.03
N LEU A 64 -18.35 6.95 10.59
CA LEU A 64 -18.41 7.90 9.48
C LEU A 64 -17.82 7.26 8.23
N PHE A 65 -18.63 7.15 7.18
CA PHE A 65 -18.19 6.70 5.88
C PHE A 65 -18.03 7.94 4.99
N ARG A 66 -16.83 8.12 4.42
CA ARG A 66 -16.62 9.11 3.35
C ARG A 66 -16.57 8.37 2.02
N CYS A 67 -17.57 8.59 1.18
CA CYS A 67 -17.49 8.19 -0.22
C CYS A 67 -16.53 9.16 -0.92
N VAL A 68 -15.42 8.65 -1.43
CA VAL A 68 -14.54 9.39 -2.33
C VAL A 68 -15.06 9.14 -3.75
N PRO A 69 -15.27 10.18 -4.58
CA PRO A 69 -15.72 10.01 -5.97
C PRO A 69 -14.70 9.24 -6.82
#